data_AF-A0A1F5XIH3-F1
#
_entry.id   AF-A0A1F5XIH3-F1
#
_cell.length_a   1.000
_cell.length_b   1.000
_cell.length_c   1.000
_cell.angle_alpha   90.00
_cell.angle_beta   90.00
_cell.angle_gamma   90.00
#
_symmetry.space_group_name_H-M   'P 1'
#
loop_
_entity.id
_entity.type
_entity.pdbx_description
1 polymer ?
#
loop_
_entity_poly.entity_id
_entity_poly.type
_entity_poly.pdbx_seq_one_letter_code
_entity_poly.pdbx_strand_id
1 'polypeptide(L)'
;MWYRDAEHFKASSGHEVNGVWLPRVTRILSIKAKPALDNFFKEMESYAAAEEVKNKSAEEGTLVHETIQKLAVGESVEIPKEVEPAASVFRKFQEERQIFFHPEYVERQIWSGLHRYAGTVDALATIGGKFGVLDIKTSTGFYPEYNLQTAAYVLALQENDLKRALALPRDIETRWILRVDQQKKCLRCGASLREKGGRNKVRTARVNGSNGNGNGHCGASHEDHYWGPMEGIVELREFPYYFKDIKAFLAAKTLWEWENDYWLRQIGYLR
;
A
#
# COMPACT_ATOMS: atom_id res chain seq x y z
N MET A 1 5.03 7.45 -19.80
CA MET A 1 3.72 6.87 -20.21
C MET A 1 3.19 7.73 -21.33
N TRP A 2 2.80 7.14 -22.45
CA TRP A 2 2.26 7.90 -23.58
C TRP A 2 0.75 8.02 -23.43
N TYR A 3 0.24 9.25 -23.47
CA TYR A 3 -1.20 9.50 -23.42
C TYR A 3 -1.72 9.75 -24.84
N ARG A 4 -2.84 9.10 -25.20
CA ARG A 4 -3.45 9.23 -26.52
C ARG A 4 -4.10 10.61 -26.72
N ASP A 5 -4.76 11.10 -25.68
CA ASP A 5 -5.49 12.37 -25.65
C ASP A 5 -5.66 12.86 -24.20
N ALA A 6 -6.29 14.03 -24.05
CA ALA A 6 -6.52 14.67 -22.76
C ALA A 6 -7.47 13.87 -21.84
N GLU A 7 -8.46 13.17 -22.40
CA GLU A 7 -9.39 12.36 -21.61
C GLU A 7 -8.72 11.09 -21.07
N HIS A 8 -7.86 10.46 -21.87
CA HIS A 8 -7.01 9.37 -21.42
C HIS A 8 -6.06 9.81 -20.31
N PHE A 9 -5.49 11.02 -20.41
CA PHE A 9 -4.70 11.61 -19.32
C PHE A 9 -5.53 11.79 -18.04
N LYS A 10 -6.71 12.41 -18.14
CA LYS A 10 -7.60 12.65 -17.00
C LYS A 10 -7.99 11.34 -16.29
N ALA A 11 -8.43 10.34 -17.05
CA ALA A 11 -8.90 9.06 -16.52
C ALA A 11 -7.80 8.25 -15.84
N SER A 12 -6.58 8.29 -16.38
CA SER A 12 -5.43 7.55 -15.84
C SER A 12 -4.72 8.26 -14.69
N SER A 13 -4.82 9.58 -14.60
CA SER A 13 -3.94 10.39 -13.75
C SER A 13 -4.63 11.10 -12.58
N GLY A 14 -5.96 11.16 -12.55
CA GLY A 14 -6.67 11.93 -11.52
C GLY A 14 -8.11 11.52 -11.30
N HIS A 15 -8.83 12.36 -10.58
CA HIS A 15 -10.25 12.26 -10.28
C HIS A 15 -10.89 13.63 -10.44
N GLU A 16 -12.19 13.64 -10.77
CA GLU A 16 -12.98 14.85 -10.71
C GLU A 16 -13.62 14.97 -9.32
N VAL A 17 -13.39 16.09 -8.65
CA VAL A 17 -13.90 16.37 -7.30
C VAL A 17 -14.53 17.76 -7.33
N ASN A 18 -15.83 17.84 -7.05
CA ASN A 18 -16.60 19.09 -7.06
C ASN A 18 -16.44 19.90 -8.37
N GLY A 19 -16.42 19.22 -9.52
CA GLY A 19 -16.25 19.84 -10.84
C GLY A 19 -14.83 20.28 -11.16
N VAL A 20 -13.84 19.92 -10.33
CA VAL A 20 -12.42 20.22 -10.56
C VAL A 20 -11.65 18.92 -10.70
N TRP A 21 -10.90 18.78 -11.79
CA TRP A 21 -9.99 17.66 -11.96
C TRP A 21 -8.73 17.83 -11.10
N LEU A 22 -8.39 16.80 -10.34
CA LEU A 22 -7.24 16.76 -9.44
C LEU A 22 -6.40 15.49 -9.68
N PRO A 23 -5.06 15.59 -9.78
CA PRO A 23 -4.20 14.42 -9.92
C PRO A 23 -4.25 13.55 -8.67
N ARG A 24 -4.20 12.22 -8.84
CA ARG A 24 -4.26 11.27 -7.73
C ARG A 24 -2.89 11.11 -7.07
N VAL A 25 -2.86 10.98 -5.74
CA VAL A 25 -1.62 10.81 -4.95
C VAL A 25 -0.73 9.68 -5.50
N THR A 26 -1.31 8.52 -5.83
CA THR A 26 -0.57 7.38 -6.37
C THR A 26 0.05 7.67 -7.74
N ARG A 27 -0.59 8.52 -8.55
CA ARG A 27 -0.06 8.95 -9.85
C ARG A 27 1.07 9.95 -9.67
N ILE A 28 0.91 10.93 -8.79
CA ILE A 28 1.98 11.87 -8.45
C ILE A 28 3.23 11.11 -8.03
N LEU A 29 3.09 10.14 -7.14
CA LEU A 29 4.21 9.34 -6.63
C LEU A 29 4.84 8.39 -7.67
N SER A 30 4.25 8.24 -8.85
CA SER A 30 4.85 7.46 -9.94
C SER A 30 6.15 8.07 -10.48
N ILE A 31 6.37 9.38 -10.26
CA ILE A 31 7.61 10.06 -10.65
C ILE A 31 8.83 9.58 -9.86
N LYS A 32 8.60 9.03 -8.66
CA LYS A 32 9.68 8.57 -7.79
C LYS A 32 10.19 7.20 -8.27
N ALA A 33 11.48 7.13 -8.57
CA ALA A 33 12.16 5.87 -8.86
C ALA A 33 12.05 4.88 -7.68
N LYS A 34 11.95 3.59 -8.03
CA LYS A 34 11.82 2.47 -7.08
C LYS A 34 12.98 1.47 -7.24
N PRO A 35 14.21 1.86 -6.86
CA PRO A 35 15.41 1.03 -7.06
C PRO A 35 15.36 -0.33 -6.33
N ALA A 36 14.51 -0.45 -5.30
CA ALA A 36 14.25 -1.74 -4.65
C ALA A 36 13.69 -2.80 -5.60
N LEU A 37 13.14 -2.42 -6.76
CA LEU A 37 12.67 -3.32 -7.80
C LEU A 37 13.77 -3.73 -8.79
N ASP A 38 14.96 -3.14 -8.74
CA ASP A 38 16.02 -3.43 -9.71
C ASP A 38 16.46 -4.90 -9.63
N ASN A 39 16.59 -5.44 -8.41
CA ASN A 39 16.90 -6.86 -8.22
C ASN A 39 15.75 -7.76 -8.69
N PHE A 40 14.50 -7.29 -8.59
CA PHE A 40 13.37 -8.02 -9.16
C PHE A 40 13.50 -8.07 -10.69
N PHE A 41 13.75 -6.95 -11.36
CA PHE A 41 13.93 -6.91 -12.81
C PHE A 41 15.12 -7.73 -13.30
N LYS A 42 16.24 -7.75 -12.55
CA LYS A 42 17.41 -8.60 -12.86
C LYS A 42 17.11 -10.10 -12.83
N GLU A 43 16.14 -10.52 -12.01
CA GLU A 43 15.72 -11.92 -11.90
C GLU A 43 14.73 -12.34 -13.00
N MET A 44 14.24 -11.40 -13.83
CA MET A 44 13.25 -11.66 -14.87
C MET A 44 13.89 -11.86 -16.23
N GLU A 45 13.31 -12.76 -17.03
CA GLU A 45 13.75 -13.06 -18.39
C GLU A 45 13.62 -11.85 -19.32
N SER A 46 12.54 -11.07 -19.17
CA SER A 46 12.29 -9.87 -19.94
C SER A 46 11.50 -8.84 -19.14
N TYR A 47 11.51 -7.59 -19.62
CA TYR A 47 10.70 -6.52 -19.04
C TYR A 47 9.20 -6.82 -19.14
N ALA A 48 8.75 -7.42 -20.24
CA ALA A 48 7.35 -7.83 -20.42
C ALA A 48 6.93 -8.89 -19.38
N ALA A 49 7.75 -9.92 -19.17
CA ALA A 49 7.52 -10.91 -18.12
C ALA A 49 7.49 -10.27 -16.72
N ALA A 50 8.36 -9.30 -16.47
CA ALA A 50 8.37 -8.55 -15.22
C ALA A 50 7.08 -7.75 -15.01
N GLU A 51 6.51 -7.16 -16.06
CA GLU A 51 5.23 -6.46 -16.00
C GLU A 51 4.06 -7.41 -15.74
N GLU A 52 4.02 -8.57 -16.39
CA GLU A 52 2.99 -9.59 -16.15
C GLU A 52 2.98 -10.07 -14.69
N VAL A 53 4.16 -10.41 -14.15
CA VAL A 53 4.30 -10.82 -12.74
C VAL A 53 3.87 -9.69 -11.78
N LYS A 54 4.17 -8.43 -12.11
CA LYS A 54 3.73 -7.27 -11.32
C LYS A 54 2.22 -7.09 -11.35
N ASN A 55 1.58 -7.25 -12.51
CA ASN A 55 0.13 -7.11 -12.66
C ASN A 55 -0.59 -8.20 -11.88
N LYS A 56 -0.17 -9.47 -12.04
CA LYS A 56 -0.71 -10.59 -11.26
C LYS A 56 -0.48 -10.42 -9.75
N SER A 57 0.69 -9.92 -9.35
CA SER A 57 0.95 -9.57 -7.94
C SER A 57 0.04 -8.45 -7.43
N ALA A 58 -0.35 -7.51 -8.30
CA ALA A 58 -1.28 -6.45 -7.93
C ALA A 58 -2.69 -7.02 -7.73
N GLU A 59 -3.17 -7.87 -8.64
CA GLU A 59 -4.47 -8.56 -8.53
C GLU A 59 -4.59 -9.38 -7.24
N GLU A 60 -3.60 -10.24 -6.95
CA GLU A 60 -3.54 -11.01 -5.71
C GLU A 60 -3.48 -10.10 -4.48
N GLY A 61 -2.78 -8.96 -4.60
CA GLY A 61 -2.71 -7.94 -3.57
C GLY A 61 -4.04 -7.23 -3.32
N THR A 62 -4.80 -6.95 -4.37
CA THR A 62 -6.14 -6.36 -4.31
C THR A 62 -7.11 -7.31 -3.61
N LEU A 63 -7.09 -8.60 -3.93
CA LEU A 63 -7.95 -9.58 -3.28
C LEU A 63 -7.77 -9.62 -1.76
N VAL A 64 -6.50 -9.65 -1.30
CA VAL A 64 -6.19 -9.59 0.13
C VAL A 64 -6.67 -8.26 0.71
N HIS A 65 -6.32 -7.14 0.09
CA HIS A 65 -6.68 -5.80 0.57
C HIS A 65 -8.19 -5.62 0.75
N GLU A 66 -8.99 -5.92 -0.28
CA GLU A 66 -10.45 -5.82 -0.25
C GLU A 66 -11.06 -6.75 0.82
N THR A 67 -10.54 -7.97 0.96
CA THR A 67 -10.99 -8.92 1.99
C THR A 67 -10.73 -8.35 3.38
N ILE A 68 -9.54 -7.80 3.62
CA ILE A 68 -9.19 -7.19 4.91
C ILE A 68 -10.08 -5.98 5.19
N GLN A 69 -10.36 -5.13 4.21
CA GLN A 69 -11.21 -3.96 4.41
C GLN A 69 -12.63 -4.33 4.85
N LYS A 70 -13.27 -5.28 4.16
CA LYS A 70 -14.62 -5.72 4.52
C LYS A 70 -14.63 -6.36 5.91
N LEU A 71 -13.63 -7.18 6.23
CA LEU A 71 -13.48 -7.75 7.57
C LEU A 71 -13.27 -6.68 8.64
N ALA A 72 -12.51 -5.63 8.33
CA ALA A 72 -12.15 -4.57 9.27
C ALA A 72 -13.38 -3.82 9.82
N VAL A 73 -14.44 -3.70 9.02
CA VAL A 73 -15.71 -3.05 9.40
C VAL A 73 -16.78 -4.05 9.86
N GLY A 74 -16.44 -5.33 9.98
CA GLY A 74 -17.36 -6.37 10.46
C GLY A 74 -18.40 -6.82 9.42
N GLU A 75 -18.18 -6.56 8.13
CA GLU A 75 -19.04 -7.11 7.08
C GLU A 75 -18.95 -8.64 7.04
N SER A 76 -20.09 -9.28 6.83
CA SER A 76 -20.14 -10.72 6.58
C SER A 76 -19.66 -10.98 5.15
N VAL A 77 -18.45 -11.52 5.02
CA VAL A 77 -17.85 -11.86 3.73
C VAL A 77 -17.43 -13.32 3.69
N GLU A 78 -17.69 -13.96 2.56
CA GLU A 78 -17.06 -15.24 2.24
C GLU A 78 -15.57 -14.98 1.98
N ILE A 79 -14.73 -15.50 2.85
CA ILE A 79 -13.27 -15.33 2.75
C ILE A 79 -12.76 -16.33 1.70
N PRO A 80 -12.14 -15.88 0.60
CA PRO A 80 -11.50 -16.77 -0.35
C PRO A 80 -10.45 -17.65 0.34
N LYS A 81 -10.42 -18.94 0.01
CA LYS A 81 -9.50 -19.92 0.62
C LYS A 81 -8.04 -19.48 0.47
N GLU A 82 -7.73 -18.82 -0.64
CA GLU A 82 -6.40 -18.33 -0.97
C GLU A 82 -5.91 -17.25 0.00
N VAL A 83 -6.81 -16.51 0.67
CA VAL A 83 -6.46 -15.42 1.59
C VAL A 83 -6.84 -15.71 3.05
N GLU A 84 -7.40 -16.89 3.32
CA GLU A 84 -7.86 -17.32 4.65
C GLU A 84 -6.78 -17.17 5.74
N PRO A 85 -5.50 -17.56 5.53
CA PRO A 85 -4.46 -17.40 6.55
C PRO A 85 -4.22 -15.93 6.92
N ALA A 86 -4.17 -15.04 5.91
CA ALA A 86 -4.01 -13.61 6.09
C ALA A 86 -5.22 -12.97 6.79
N ALA A 87 -6.44 -13.34 6.39
CA ALA A 87 -7.68 -12.86 7.00
C ALA A 87 -7.82 -13.29 8.47
N SER A 88 -7.48 -14.54 8.77
CA SER A 88 -7.57 -15.10 10.13
C SER A 88 -6.62 -14.40 11.09
N VAL A 89 -5.35 -14.21 10.71
CA VAL A 89 -4.38 -13.52 11.56
C VAL A 89 -4.73 -12.04 11.73
N PHE A 90 -5.26 -11.40 10.68
CA PHE A 90 -5.71 -10.01 10.75
C PHE A 90 -6.85 -9.85 11.76
N ARG A 91 -7.89 -10.69 11.70
CA ARG A 91 -9.05 -10.61 12.62
C ARG A 91 -8.60 -10.70 14.08
N LYS A 92 -7.76 -11.70 14.39
CA LYS A 92 -7.18 -11.86 15.73
C LYS A 92 -6.37 -10.63 16.13
N PHE A 93 -5.53 -10.11 15.24
CA PHE A 93 -4.70 -8.94 15.52
C PHE A 93 -5.52 -7.65 15.70
N GLN A 94 -6.58 -7.45 14.91
CA GLN A 94 -7.50 -6.33 15.04
C GLN A 94 -8.13 -6.32 16.44
N GLU A 95 -8.59 -7.48 16.90
CA GLU A 95 -9.15 -7.66 18.24
C GLU A 95 -8.07 -7.42 19.32
N GLU A 96 -6.92 -8.10 19.26
CA GLU A 96 -5.84 -7.94 20.25
C GLU A 96 -5.34 -6.50 20.38
N ARG A 97 -5.29 -5.77 19.26
CA ARG A 97 -4.79 -4.38 19.21
C ARG A 97 -5.90 -3.35 19.34
N GLN A 98 -7.16 -3.79 19.49
CA GLN A 98 -8.33 -2.94 19.61
C GLN A 98 -8.36 -1.87 18.50
N ILE A 99 -8.11 -2.29 17.25
CA ILE A 99 -8.11 -1.40 16.10
C ILE A 99 -9.56 -1.17 15.69
N PHE A 100 -10.03 0.05 15.90
CA PHE A 100 -11.36 0.46 15.47
C PHE A 100 -11.27 1.14 14.11
N PHE A 101 -11.80 0.49 13.08
CA PHE A 101 -11.99 1.09 11.76
C PHE A 101 -13.31 1.84 11.75
N HIS A 102 -13.31 3.09 11.29
CA HIS A 102 -14.54 3.89 11.13
C HIS A 102 -15.16 3.55 9.77
N PRO A 103 -16.30 2.82 9.72
CA PRO A 103 -16.85 2.30 8.46
C PRO A 103 -17.14 3.37 7.41
N GLU A 104 -17.54 4.57 7.84
CA GLU A 104 -17.82 5.71 6.97
C GLU A 104 -16.58 6.31 6.28
N TYR A 105 -15.38 5.91 6.73
CA TYR A 105 -14.10 6.39 6.21
C TYR A 105 -13.24 5.28 5.56
N VAL A 106 -13.82 4.10 5.28
CA VAL A 106 -13.16 3.06 4.48
C VAL A 106 -13.33 3.36 2.99
N GLU A 107 -12.26 3.21 2.21
CA GLU A 107 -12.20 3.56 0.77
C GLU A 107 -12.72 4.99 0.49
N ARG A 108 -12.46 5.92 1.41
CA ARG A 108 -13.03 7.26 1.34
C ARG A 108 -12.17 8.17 0.47
N GLN A 109 -12.81 8.80 -0.52
CA GLN A 109 -12.17 9.84 -1.33
C GLN A 109 -11.89 11.09 -0.50
N ILE A 110 -10.68 11.63 -0.66
CA ILE A 110 -10.20 12.86 -0.03
C ILE A 110 -9.57 13.77 -1.08
N TRP A 111 -9.49 15.07 -0.79
CA TRP A 111 -8.83 16.03 -1.67
C TRP A 111 -8.16 17.15 -0.88
N SER A 112 -7.10 17.70 -1.47
CA SER A 112 -6.50 18.95 -1.04
C SER A 112 -6.87 20.02 -2.05
N GLY A 113 -7.69 20.98 -1.63
CA GLY A 113 -8.01 22.14 -2.45
C GLY A 113 -6.82 23.08 -2.54
N LEU A 114 -6.11 23.27 -1.42
CA LEU A 114 -4.96 24.17 -1.31
C LEU A 114 -3.77 23.70 -2.17
N HIS A 115 -3.43 22.41 -2.10
CA HIS A 115 -2.30 21.83 -2.82
C HIS A 115 -2.69 21.11 -4.11
N ARG A 116 -4.00 21.07 -4.42
CA ARG A 116 -4.58 20.62 -5.70
C ARG A 116 -4.24 19.18 -6.07
N TYR A 117 -4.62 18.22 -5.22
CA TYR A 117 -4.55 16.79 -5.51
C TYR A 117 -5.71 16.03 -4.84
N ALA A 118 -5.95 14.79 -5.26
CA ALA A 118 -6.95 13.91 -4.66
C ALA A 118 -6.34 12.55 -4.29
N GLY A 119 -7.01 11.80 -3.41
CA GLY A 119 -6.62 10.46 -3.01
C GLY A 119 -7.79 9.66 -2.48
N THR A 120 -7.55 8.39 -2.21
CA THR A 120 -8.49 7.50 -1.52
C THR A 120 -7.73 6.92 -0.33
N VAL A 121 -8.25 7.14 0.87
CA VAL A 121 -7.70 6.48 2.07
C VAL A 121 -8.26 5.08 2.15
N ASP A 122 -7.43 4.10 2.52
CA ASP A 122 -7.92 2.76 2.79
C ASP A 122 -8.85 2.76 3.99
N ALA A 123 -8.47 3.47 5.07
CA ALA A 123 -9.31 3.71 6.23
C ALA A 123 -8.85 4.92 7.07
N LEU A 124 -9.79 5.50 7.83
CA LEU A 124 -9.46 6.19 9.07
C LEU A 124 -9.77 5.27 10.25
N ALA A 125 -8.85 5.22 11.21
CA ALA A 125 -8.91 4.28 12.33
C ALA A 125 -8.56 4.96 13.66
N THR A 126 -9.07 4.37 14.74
CA THR A 126 -8.66 4.67 16.11
C THR A 126 -7.86 3.50 16.67
N ILE A 127 -6.62 3.76 17.12
CA ILE A 127 -5.75 2.76 17.75
C ILE A 127 -5.10 3.38 18.98
N GLY A 128 -5.30 2.75 20.15
CA GLY A 128 -4.74 3.28 21.41
C GLY A 128 -5.19 4.71 21.72
N GLY A 129 -6.44 5.05 21.38
CA GLY A 129 -7.03 6.36 21.61
C GLY A 129 -6.67 7.45 20.59
N LYS A 130 -5.69 7.21 19.70
CA LYS A 130 -5.32 8.15 18.62
C LYS A 130 -6.16 7.90 17.38
N PHE A 131 -6.59 8.96 16.69
CA PHE A 131 -7.24 8.88 15.39
C PHE A 131 -6.28 9.25 14.26
N GLY A 132 -6.32 8.49 13.17
CA GLY A 132 -5.37 8.69 12.10
C GLY A 132 -5.68 7.91 10.83
N VAL A 133 -4.82 8.12 9.84
CA VAL A 133 -4.87 7.45 8.54
C VAL A 133 -4.29 6.04 8.68
N LEU A 134 -5.00 5.02 8.25
CA LEU A 134 -4.48 3.65 8.16
C LEU A 134 -4.45 3.22 6.71
N ASP A 135 -3.29 2.74 6.27
CA ASP A 135 -3.06 2.26 4.91
C ASP A 135 -2.63 0.78 4.96
N ILE A 136 -3.35 -0.05 4.22
CA ILE A 136 -3.22 -1.50 4.21
C ILE A 136 -2.28 -1.90 3.06
N LYS A 137 -1.25 -2.69 3.36
CA LYS A 137 -0.23 -3.08 2.38
C LYS A 137 0.00 -4.59 2.34
N THR A 138 -0.08 -5.16 1.15
CA THR A 138 0.12 -6.61 0.89
C THR A 138 1.51 -6.93 0.32
N SER A 139 2.48 -6.13 0.73
CA SER A 139 3.85 -6.14 0.20
C SER A 139 4.80 -6.94 1.09
N THR A 140 6.04 -7.18 0.64
CA THR A 140 7.00 -8.03 1.38
C THR A 140 7.62 -7.39 2.62
N GLY A 141 7.30 -6.12 2.89
CA GLY A 141 7.88 -5.35 3.99
C GLY A 141 7.35 -3.92 4.02
N PHE A 142 8.00 -3.06 4.80
CA PHE A 142 7.67 -1.63 4.87
C PHE A 142 8.60 -0.85 3.95
N TYR A 143 8.03 0.02 3.13
CA TYR A 143 8.77 0.80 2.15
C TYR A 143 8.56 2.30 2.42
N PRO A 144 9.61 3.14 2.32
CA PRO A 144 9.50 4.57 2.60
C PRO A 144 8.43 5.31 1.78
N GLU A 145 8.12 4.81 0.58
CA GLU A 145 7.11 5.40 -0.31
C GLU A 145 5.70 5.39 0.29
N TYR A 146 5.39 4.44 1.17
CA TYR A 146 4.10 4.39 1.86
C TYR A 146 3.90 5.61 2.77
N ASN A 147 5.01 6.14 3.30
CA ASN A 147 4.99 7.36 4.10
C ASN A 147 4.73 8.60 3.22
N LEU A 148 5.12 8.61 1.94
CA LEU A 148 4.77 9.75 1.09
C LEU A 148 3.28 9.80 0.78
N GLN A 149 2.68 8.62 0.52
CA GLN A 149 1.26 8.49 0.26
C GLN A 149 0.42 8.92 1.46
N THR A 150 0.67 8.31 2.63
CA THR A 150 -0.09 8.63 3.84
C THR A 150 0.17 10.06 4.33
N ALA A 151 1.34 10.66 4.07
CA ALA A 151 1.60 12.06 4.39
C ALA A 151 0.73 13.00 3.56
N ALA A 152 0.55 12.71 2.27
CA ALA A 152 -0.38 13.46 1.42
C ALA A 152 -1.82 13.38 1.95
N TYR A 153 -2.21 12.21 2.46
CA TYR A 153 -3.56 12.02 3.01
C TYR A 153 -3.75 12.82 4.30
N VAL A 154 -2.78 12.77 5.21
CA VAL A 154 -2.78 13.58 6.43
C VAL A 154 -2.89 15.07 6.10
N LEU A 155 -2.08 15.57 5.14
CA LEU A 155 -2.11 16.99 4.75
C LEU A 155 -3.49 17.42 4.22
N ALA A 156 -4.11 16.60 3.37
CA ALA A 156 -5.44 16.89 2.83
C ALA A 156 -6.50 16.91 3.94
N LEU A 157 -6.48 15.90 4.82
CA LEU A 157 -7.40 15.78 5.97
C LEU A 157 -7.20 16.86 7.04
N GLN A 158 -6.12 17.63 6.96
CA GLN A 158 -5.90 18.79 7.81
C GLN A 158 -6.57 20.08 7.29
N GLU A 159 -7.04 20.11 6.05
CA GLU A 159 -7.75 21.26 5.49
C GLU A 159 -9.17 21.41 6.07
N ASN A 160 -9.51 22.61 6.52
CA ASN A 160 -10.79 22.88 7.18
C ASN A 160 -12.00 22.51 6.32
N ASP A 161 -11.94 22.75 5.01
CA ASP A 161 -13.02 22.44 4.09
C ASP A 161 -13.24 20.92 3.99
N LEU A 162 -12.16 20.14 3.90
CA LEU A 162 -12.27 18.68 3.88
C LEU A 162 -12.73 18.13 5.23
N LYS A 163 -12.20 18.64 6.35
CA LYS A 163 -12.63 18.25 7.70
C LYS A 163 -14.15 18.41 7.88
N ARG A 164 -14.69 19.54 7.43
CA ARG A 164 -16.13 19.84 7.48
C ARG A 164 -16.92 18.93 6.54
N ALA A 165 -16.46 18.78 5.30
CA ALA A 165 -17.14 17.95 4.30
C ALA A 165 -17.23 16.47 4.70
N LEU A 166 -16.25 15.98 5.46
CA LEU A 166 -16.21 14.61 5.98
C LEU A 166 -16.74 14.47 7.40
N ALA A 167 -17.13 15.56 8.06
CA ALA A 167 -17.56 15.57 9.47
C ALA A 167 -16.58 14.82 10.39
N LEU A 168 -15.27 15.05 10.22
CA LEU A 168 -14.27 14.28 10.96
C LEU A 168 -14.47 14.44 12.48
N PRO A 169 -14.43 13.34 13.25
CA PRO A 169 -14.73 13.38 14.68
C PRO A 169 -13.63 14.07 15.51
N ARG A 170 -12.42 14.20 14.95
CA ARG A 170 -11.25 14.84 15.55
C ARG A 170 -10.14 15.03 14.52
N ASP A 171 -9.11 15.76 14.90
CA ASP A 171 -7.92 15.96 14.08
C ASP A 171 -7.13 14.66 13.85
N ILE A 172 -6.43 14.60 12.73
CA ILE A 172 -5.52 13.50 12.40
C ILE A 172 -4.25 13.62 13.24
N GLU A 173 -4.10 12.72 14.21
CA GLU A 173 -3.00 12.72 15.17
C GLU A 173 -1.78 11.97 14.62
N THR A 174 -2.01 10.92 13.83
CA THR A 174 -0.95 10.03 13.35
C THR A 174 -1.40 9.28 12.10
N ARG A 175 -0.57 8.31 11.69
CA ARG A 175 -0.87 7.39 10.59
C ARG A 175 -0.19 6.06 10.81
N TRP A 176 -0.76 5.02 10.24
CA TRP A 176 -0.24 3.66 10.32
C TRP A 176 -0.15 3.02 8.95
N ILE A 177 0.86 2.16 8.81
CA ILE A 177 0.87 1.15 7.76
C ILE A 177 0.54 -0.18 8.41
N LEU A 178 -0.56 -0.80 7.98
CA LEU A 178 -0.95 -2.15 8.35
C LEU A 178 -0.52 -3.09 7.22
N ARG A 179 0.54 -3.84 7.45
CA ARG A 179 0.99 -4.86 6.50
C ARG A 179 0.26 -6.16 6.78
N VAL A 180 -0.42 -6.71 5.77
CA VAL A 180 -1.05 -8.03 5.82
C VAL A 180 -0.57 -8.85 4.64
N ASP A 181 -0.01 -10.04 4.89
CA ASP A 181 0.58 -10.90 3.87
C ASP A 181 0.46 -12.36 4.32
N GLN A 182 0.97 -13.28 3.52
CA GLN A 182 1.06 -14.70 3.91
C GLN A 182 2.29 -15.37 3.29
N GLN A 183 2.80 -16.38 3.98
CA GLN A 183 3.96 -17.15 3.53
C GLN A 183 3.95 -18.56 4.13
N LYS A 184 4.65 -19.49 3.50
CA LYS A 184 4.99 -20.79 4.10
C LYS A 184 6.32 -20.68 4.85
N LYS A 185 6.49 -21.48 5.91
CA LYS A 185 7.79 -21.67 6.58
C LYS A 185 8.31 -23.08 6.33
N CYS A 186 9.60 -23.21 6.12
CA CYS A 186 10.25 -24.50 6.01
C CYS A 186 10.38 -25.11 7.42
N LEU A 187 9.83 -26.30 7.61
CA LEU A 187 9.85 -27.01 8.89
C LEU A 187 11.23 -27.60 9.21
N ARG A 188 12.15 -27.61 8.24
CA ARG A 188 13.55 -28.03 8.43
C ARG A 188 14.43 -26.85 8.82
N CYS A 189 14.64 -25.91 7.90
CA CYS A 189 15.63 -24.83 8.07
C CYS A 189 15.03 -23.49 8.54
N GLY A 190 13.70 -23.37 8.65
CA GLY A 190 13.03 -22.12 9.04
C GLY A 190 12.99 -21.03 7.96
N ALA A 191 13.50 -21.29 6.75
CA ALA A 191 13.35 -20.35 5.62
C ALA A 191 11.87 -20.05 5.35
N SER A 192 11.56 -18.93 4.72
CA SER A 192 10.21 -18.61 4.27
C SER A 192 10.06 -18.66 2.75
N LEU A 193 8.91 -19.13 2.29
CA LEU A 193 8.49 -19.11 0.89
C LEU A 193 7.28 -18.21 0.75
N ARG A 194 7.41 -17.21 -0.11
CA ARG A 194 6.32 -16.35 -0.52
C ARG A 194 5.98 -16.63 -1.98
N GLU A 195 4.73 -16.99 -2.22
CA GLU A 195 4.17 -17.28 -3.54
C GLU A 195 3.36 -16.04 -3.95
N LYS A 196 3.81 -15.29 -4.96
CA LYS A 196 3.09 -14.11 -5.45
C LYS A 196 3.37 -13.84 -6.92
N GLY A 197 2.35 -13.51 -7.69
CA GLY A 197 2.47 -13.20 -9.12
C GLY A 197 2.99 -14.38 -9.95
N GLY A 198 2.68 -15.61 -9.53
CA GLY A 198 3.22 -16.84 -10.14
C GLY A 198 4.69 -17.11 -9.81
N ARG A 199 5.29 -16.39 -8.85
CA ARG A 199 6.70 -16.53 -8.49
C ARG A 199 6.89 -17.04 -7.06
N ASN A 200 7.85 -17.95 -6.90
CA ASN A 200 8.26 -18.50 -5.62
C ASN A 200 9.51 -17.77 -5.12
N LYS A 201 9.40 -16.98 -4.04
CA LYS A 201 10.55 -16.30 -3.43
C LYS A 201 10.87 -16.92 -2.08
N VAL A 202 12.00 -17.62 -2.03
CA VAL A 202 12.59 -18.14 -0.80
C VAL A 202 13.44 -17.04 -0.13
N ARG A 203 13.29 -16.89 1.18
CA ARG A 203 14.17 -16.09 2.05
C ARG A 203 14.72 -16.98 3.15
N THR A 204 16.04 -17.01 3.31
CA THR A 204 16.71 -17.80 4.36
C THR A 204 16.31 -17.31 5.75
N ALA A 205 16.25 -18.23 6.72
CA ALA A 205 16.10 -17.86 8.11
C ALA A 205 17.30 -17.01 8.56
N ARG A 206 17.04 -15.96 9.35
CA ARG A 206 18.11 -15.20 10.03
C ARG A 206 18.26 -15.75 11.45
N VAL A 207 19.47 -16.16 11.83
CA VAL A 207 19.80 -16.51 13.22
C VAL A 207 20.80 -15.47 13.74
N ASN A 208 20.44 -14.76 14.81
CA ASN A 208 21.29 -13.80 15.51
C ASN A 208 21.99 -12.75 14.61
N GLY A 209 21.26 -12.16 13.65
CA GLY A 209 21.80 -11.09 12.81
C GLY A 209 22.83 -11.53 11.75
N SER A 210 23.18 -12.82 11.70
CA SER A 210 23.92 -13.45 10.61
C SER A 210 22.95 -14.22 9.70
N ASN A 211 23.35 -14.50 8.45
CA ASN A 211 22.72 -15.56 7.65
C ASN A 211 23.04 -16.91 8.31
N GLY A 212 22.44 -17.17 9.46
CA GLY A 212 22.71 -18.35 10.24
C GLY A 212 21.96 -19.54 9.68
N ASN A 213 22.65 -20.68 9.67
CA ASN A 213 22.03 -21.97 9.50
C ASN A 213 21.17 -22.27 10.73
N GLY A 214 19.91 -21.87 10.71
CA GLY A 214 18.91 -22.54 11.55
C GLY A 214 18.96 -24.04 11.24
N ASN A 215 18.93 -24.88 12.28
CA ASN A 215 19.08 -26.34 12.25
C ASN A 215 18.73 -27.00 10.89
N GLY A 216 19.75 -27.22 10.05
CA GLY A 216 19.64 -27.93 8.77
C GLY A 216 19.72 -27.02 7.53
N HIS A 217 20.62 -27.35 6.62
CA HIS A 217 20.72 -26.71 5.32
C HIS A 217 19.73 -27.32 4.33
N CYS A 218 18.75 -26.54 3.86
CA CYS A 218 18.09 -26.82 2.59
C CYS A 218 18.92 -26.22 1.45
N GLY A 219 18.75 -26.74 0.23
CA GLY A 219 19.41 -26.24 -0.97
C GLY A 219 18.92 -24.85 -1.40
N ALA A 220 19.29 -24.42 -2.61
CA ALA A 220 18.98 -23.09 -3.11
C ALA A 220 17.64 -23.00 -3.83
N SER A 221 17.09 -24.12 -4.31
CA SER A 221 15.79 -24.18 -4.98
C SER A 221 14.67 -24.26 -3.96
N HIS A 222 13.50 -23.70 -4.29
CA HIS A 222 12.32 -23.84 -3.46
C HIS A 222 11.87 -25.31 -3.27
N GLU A 223 12.25 -26.22 -4.18
CA GLU A 223 11.96 -27.66 -4.11
C GLU A 223 12.81 -28.38 -3.04
N ASP A 224 13.94 -27.79 -2.63
CA ASP A 224 14.85 -28.38 -1.64
C ASP A 224 14.32 -28.27 -0.19
N HIS A 225 13.19 -27.61 -0.01
CA HIS A 225 12.63 -27.26 1.29
C HIS A 225 11.37 -28.06 1.60
N TYR A 226 11.24 -28.44 2.89
CA TYR A 226 10.02 -29.03 3.41
C TYR A 226 9.10 -27.94 3.95
N TRP A 227 8.16 -27.47 3.13
CA TRP A 227 7.25 -26.36 3.46
C TRP A 227 6.09 -26.82 4.33
N GLY A 228 5.82 -26.09 5.40
CA GLY A 228 4.62 -26.21 6.22
C GLY A 228 3.39 -25.56 5.56
N PRO A 229 2.27 -25.49 6.31
CA PRO A 229 1.06 -24.81 5.82
C PRO A 229 1.31 -23.31 5.59
N MET A 230 0.40 -22.69 4.84
CA MET A 230 0.40 -21.24 4.66
C MET A 230 0.08 -20.55 6.00
N GLU A 231 0.91 -19.58 6.39
CA GLU A 231 0.73 -18.79 7.60
C GLU A 231 0.48 -17.32 7.22
N GLY A 232 -0.52 -16.70 7.85
CA GLY A 232 -0.74 -15.26 7.75
C GLY A 232 0.33 -14.46 8.49
N ILE A 233 0.62 -13.26 8.00
CA ILE A 233 1.48 -12.28 8.63
C ILE A 233 0.71 -10.98 8.74
N VAL A 234 0.72 -10.39 9.93
CA VAL A 234 0.18 -9.06 10.18
C VAL A 234 1.18 -8.25 11.01
N GLU A 235 1.49 -7.05 10.54
CA GLU A 235 2.38 -6.11 11.22
C GLU A 235 1.79 -4.71 11.13
N LEU A 236 1.83 -3.96 12.23
CA LEU A 236 1.39 -2.57 12.27
C LEU A 236 2.56 -1.68 12.69
N ARG A 237 2.79 -0.59 11.95
CA ARG A 237 3.77 0.44 12.32
C ARG A 237 3.12 1.82 12.31
N GLU A 238 3.33 2.57 13.38
CA GLU A 238 2.93 3.98 13.50
C GLU A 238 4.03 4.89 12.96
N PHE A 239 3.65 5.94 12.23
CA PHE A 239 4.55 6.96 11.67
C PHE A 239 4.09 8.37 12.07
N PRO A 240 4.28 8.77 13.34
CA PRO A 240 3.70 10.01 13.88
C PRO A 240 4.36 11.28 13.33
N TYR A 241 5.58 11.19 12.81
CA TYR A 241 6.32 12.32 12.24
C TYR A 241 6.15 12.36 10.73
N TYR A 242 5.25 13.20 10.23
CA TYR A 242 4.90 13.26 8.80
C TYR A 242 5.31 14.55 8.09
N PHE A 243 5.77 15.59 8.80
CA PHE A 243 6.12 16.88 8.18
C PHE A 243 7.22 16.81 7.12
N LYS A 244 8.26 15.97 7.34
CA LYS A 244 9.31 15.76 6.33
C LYS A 244 8.76 15.04 5.10
N ASP A 245 7.88 14.08 5.31
CA ASP A 245 7.27 13.31 4.22
C ASP A 245 6.25 14.15 3.42
N ILE A 246 5.54 15.08 4.07
CA ILE A 246 4.69 16.08 3.40
C ILE A 246 5.54 16.91 2.44
N LYS A 247 6.68 17.45 2.91
CA LYS A 247 7.58 18.25 2.06
C LYS A 247 8.08 17.44 0.87
N ALA A 248 8.47 16.18 1.11
CA ALA A 248 8.94 15.29 0.04
C ALA A 248 7.83 14.94 -0.95
N PHE A 249 6.59 14.71 -0.49
CA PHE A 249 5.43 14.50 -1.35
C PHE A 249 5.14 15.72 -2.23
N LEU A 250 5.13 16.93 -1.65
CA LEU A 250 4.89 18.16 -2.40
C LEU A 250 6.00 18.41 -3.44
N ALA A 251 7.26 18.12 -3.11
CA ALA A 251 8.35 18.18 -4.09
C ALA A 251 8.16 17.18 -5.24
N ALA A 252 7.74 15.94 -4.92
CA ALA A 252 7.40 14.96 -5.95
C ALA A 252 6.22 15.42 -6.81
N LYS A 253 5.23 16.10 -6.22
CA LYS A 253 4.13 16.73 -6.95
C LYS A 253 4.64 17.79 -7.92
N THR A 254 5.49 18.71 -7.48
CA THR A 254 6.08 19.73 -8.35
C THR A 254 6.83 19.10 -9.53
N LEU A 255 7.63 18.05 -9.27
CA LEU A 255 8.34 17.35 -10.33
C LEU A 255 7.40 16.62 -11.29
N TRP A 256 6.35 15.98 -10.77
CA TRP A 256 5.34 15.31 -11.58
C TRP A 256 4.55 16.31 -12.44
N GLU A 257 4.25 17.50 -11.92
CA GLU A 257 3.62 18.58 -12.67
C GLU A 257 4.51 19.08 -13.80
N TRP A 258 5.81 19.27 -13.54
CA TRP A 258 6.79 19.64 -14.55
C TRP A 258 6.88 18.60 -15.69
N GLU A 259 6.92 17.30 -15.34
CA GLU A 259 6.96 16.20 -16.31
C GLU A 259 5.69 16.14 -17.19
N ASN A 260 4.54 16.59 -16.66
CA ASN A 260 3.24 16.51 -17.31
C ASN A 260 2.68 17.89 -17.72
N ASP A 261 3.52 18.93 -17.81
CA ASP A 261 3.09 20.33 -18.04
C ASP A 261 2.16 20.47 -19.25
N TYR A 262 2.53 19.84 -20.37
CA TYR A 262 1.73 19.84 -21.59
C TYR A 262 0.29 19.40 -21.34
N TRP A 263 0.10 18.22 -20.74
CA TRP A 263 -1.24 17.66 -20.51
C TRP A 263 -2.01 18.46 -19.46
N LEU A 264 -1.33 18.92 -18.42
CA LEU A 264 -1.94 19.71 -17.37
C LEU A 264 -2.45 21.06 -17.87
N ARG A 265 -1.79 21.68 -18.85
CA ARG A 265 -2.29 22.88 -19.55
C ARG A 265 -3.49 22.56 -20.42
N GLN A 266 -3.45 21.47 -21.19
CA GLN A 266 -4.57 21.07 -22.07
C GLN A 266 -5.89 20.87 -21.30
N ILE A 267 -5.82 20.37 -20.06
CA ILE A 267 -7.01 20.15 -19.23
C ILE A 267 -7.34 21.33 -18.31
N GLY A 268 -6.64 22.46 -18.44
CA GLY A 268 -6.86 23.66 -17.62
C GLY A 268 -6.44 23.52 -16.15
N TYR A 269 -5.63 22.51 -15.81
CA TYR A 269 -5.10 22.37 -14.46
C TYR A 269 -3.97 23.39 -14.22
N LEU A 270 -3.00 23.51 -15.12
CA LEU A 270 -2.02 24.60 -15.09
C LEU A 270 -2.53 25.76 -15.96
N ARG A 271 -2.37 26.99 -15.46
CA ARG A 271 -2.62 28.21 -16.23
C ARG A 271 -1.38 28.62 -17.00
#